data_AF-A0AAW6KQF2-F1
#
_entry.id   AF-A0AAW6KQF2-F1
#
_cell.length_a   1.000
_cell.length_b   1.000
_cell.length_c   1.000
_cell.angle_alpha   90.00
_cell.angle_beta   90.00
_cell.angle_gamma   90.00
#
_symmetry.space_group_name_H-M   'P 1'
#
loop_
_entity.id
_entity.type
_entity.pdbx_description
1 polymer ?
#
loop_
_entity_poly.entity_id
_entity_poly.type
_entity_poly.pdbx_seq_one_letter_code
_entity_poly.pdbx_strand_id
1 'polypeptide(L)'
;GILKYLTRDSEIAKGAASPILFNYLGQLDEDINSGEFSSSHLSPGEAAGKGITREHPLEINAVVFRGKLAIQTTYNTRAYSEDV
;
A
#
# COMPACT_ATOMS: atom_id res chain seq x y z
N GLY A 1 -7.67 -1.54 -13.04
CA GLY A 1 -7.74 -2.83 -12.31
C GLY A 1 -8.71 -3.80 -12.97
N ILE A 2 -8.80 -5.04 -12.48
CA ILE A 2 -9.58 -6.14 -13.11
C ILE A 2 -11.07 -5.81 -13.31
N LEU A 3 -11.66 -4.97 -12.46
CA LEU A 3 -13.06 -4.53 -12.56
C LEU A 3 -13.39 -3.90 -13.92
N LYS A 4 -12.43 -3.19 -14.54
CA LYS A 4 -12.58 -2.63 -15.90
C LYS A 4 -12.96 -3.70 -16.94
N TYR A 5 -12.48 -4.93 -16.75
CA TYR A 5 -12.69 -6.05 -17.66
C TYR A 5 -13.88 -6.94 -17.29
N LEU A 6 -14.33 -6.87 -16.03
CA LEU A 6 -15.43 -7.71 -15.51
C LEU A 6 -16.77 -6.96 -15.47
N THR A 7 -16.75 -5.64 -15.54
CA THR A 7 -17.95 -4.80 -15.46
C THR A 7 -18.77 -4.82 -16.76
N ARG A 8 -20.09 -4.64 -16.64
CA ARG A 8 -21.00 -4.32 -17.76
C ARG A 8 -21.34 -2.83 -17.83
N ASP A 9 -20.90 -2.07 -16.83
CA ASP A 9 -21.11 -0.63 -16.77
C ASP A 9 -20.11 0.08 -17.69
N SER A 10 -20.63 0.87 -18.63
CA SER A 10 -19.83 1.58 -19.62
C SER A 10 -18.92 2.65 -19.02
N GLU A 11 -19.31 3.29 -17.91
CA GLU A 11 -18.50 4.30 -17.24
C GLU A 11 -17.31 3.65 -16.52
N ILE A 12 -17.53 2.51 -15.88
CA ILE A 12 -16.44 1.74 -15.26
C ILE A 12 -15.51 1.15 -16.33
N ALA A 13 -16.06 0.72 -17.48
CA ALA A 13 -15.29 0.16 -18.59
C ALA A 13 -14.40 1.20 -19.29
N LYS A 14 -14.86 2.47 -19.41
CA LYS A 14 -14.03 3.59 -19.90
C LYS A 14 -12.74 3.74 -19.10
N GLY A 15 -12.82 3.42 -17.80
CA GLY A 15 -11.70 3.45 -16.88
C GLY A 15 -11.42 4.87 -16.41
N ALA A 16 -11.41 5.05 -15.10
CA ALA A 16 -10.93 6.26 -14.44
C ALA A 16 -9.56 6.01 -13.81
N ALA A 17 -8.76 7.06 -13.66
CA ALA A 17 -7.58 7.00 -12.81
C ALA A 17 -8.04 6.70 -11.37
N SER A 18 -7.60 5.57 -10.81
CA SER A 18 -7.93 5.23 -9.43
C SER A 18 -7.18 6.18 -8.50
N PRO A 19 -7.85 6.89 -7.58
CA PRO A 19 -7.15 7.73 -6.60
C PRO A 19 -6.39 6.90 -5.55
N ILE A 20 -6.69 5.60 -5.45
CA ILE A 20 -6.14 4.69 -4.45
C ILE A 20 -5.40 3.56 -5.15
N LEU A 21 -4.14 3.36 -4.77
CA LEU A 21 -3.38 2.14 -5.01
C LEU A 21 -3.40 1.29 -3.74
N PHE A 22 -3.90 0.08 -3.83
CA PHE A 22 -3.93 -0.87 -2.72
C PHE A 22 -3.06 -2.08 -3.04
N ASN A 23 -2.25 -2.49 -2.09
CA ASN A 23 -1.42 -3.68 -2.19
C ASN A 23 -1.47 -4.49 -0.87
N TYR A 24 -1.87 -5.76 -0.96
CA TYR A 24 -1.80 -6.70 0.14
C TYR A 24 -0.64 -7.66 -0.08
N LEU A 25 0.38 -7.55 0.77
CA LEU A 25 1.64 -8.30 0.66
C LEU A 25 1.53 -9.75 1.15
N GLY A 26 0.41 -10.12 1.77
CA GLY A 26 0.25 -11.44 2.39
C GLY A 26 0.73 -11.47 3.84
N GLN A 27 1.09 -12.67 4.28
CA GLN A 27 1.56 -12.94 5.63
C GLN A 27 3.06 -13.14 5.63
N LEU A 28 3.76 -12.31 6.40
CA LEU A 28 5.22 -12.27 6.44
C LEU A 28 5.81 -13.23 7.50
N ASP A 29 4.96 -13.80 8.34
CA ASP A 29 5.37 -14.62 9.49
C ASP A 29 5.93 -16.00 9.13
N GLU A 30 5.55 -16.53 7.97
CA GLU A 30 5.89 -17.91 7.58
C GLU A 30 7.40 -18.09 7.30
N ASP A 31 8.07 -17.04 6.81
CA ASP A 31 9.46 -17.13 6.34
C ASP A 31 10.50 -16.40 7.24
N ILE A 32 10.08 -15.39 8.02
CA ILE A 32 11.02 -14.48 8.71
C ILE A 32 11.59 -15.06 10.01
N ASN A 33 10.93 -16.03 10.65
CA ASN A 33 11.40 -16.64 11.91
C ASN A 33 12.14 -17.96 11.69
N SER A 34 12.99 -18.04 10.65
CA SER A 34 14.06 -19.04 10.66
C SER A 34 15.01 -18.66 11.78
N GLY A 35 15.12 -19.48 12.83
CA GLY A 35 15.60 -19.10 14.18
C GLY A 35 16.98 -18.44 14.33
N GLU A 36 17.70 -18.17 13.23
CA GLU A 36 18.94 -17.42 13.17
C GLU A 36 18.73 -15.91 12.93
N PHE A 37 17.60 -15.51 12.34
CA PHE A 37 17.28 -14.10 12.05
C PHE A 37 15.96 -13.67 12.68
N SER A 38 15.86 -12.37 12.95
CA SER A 38 14.62 -11.74 13.44
C SER A 38 14.49 -10.31 12.94
N SER A 39 13.26 -9.82 12.87
CA SER A 39 13.00 -8.42 12.53
C SER A 39 13.56 -7.48 13.59
N SER A 40 14.31 -6.48 13.14
CA SER A 40 14.81 -5.41 14.00
C SER A 40 13.68 -4.51 14.52
N HIS A 41 13.89 -3.93 15.70
CA HIS A 41 13.02 -2.87 16.24
C HIS A 41 13.27 -1.50 15.58
N LEU A 42 14.35 -1.37 14.81
CA LEU A 42 14.68 -0.13 14.13
C LEU A 42 13.77 0.07 12.91
N SER A 43 13.34 1.31 12.71
CA SER A 43 12.57 1.69 11.53
C SER A 43 13.45 1.56 10.28
N PRO A 44 12.92 1.03 9.16
CA PRO A 44 13.63 1.03 7.88
C PRO A 44 13.77 2.44 7.27
N GLY A 45 13.11 3.46 7.84
CA GLY A 45 13.09 4.81 7.31
C GLY A 45 12.13 4.98 6.12
N GLU A 46 12.29 6.08 5.39
CA GLU A 46 11.50 6.37 4.19
C GLU A 46 11.97 5.47 3.03
N ALA A 47 11.09 4.59 2.52
CA ALA A 47 11.40 3.73 1.37
C ALA A 47 11.47 4.49 0.03
N ALA A 48 10.92 5.71 -0.02
CA ALA A 48 10.81 6.52 -1.21
C ALA A 48 11.09 8.00 -0.87
N GLY A 49 11.83 8.70 -1.73
CA GLY A 49 12.16 10.11 -1.52
C GLY A 49 10.95 11.03 -1.64
N LYS A 50 10.93 12.11 -0.84
CA LYS A 50 9.84 13.12 -0.79
C LYS A 50 9.53 13.80 -2.13
N GLY A 51 10.47 13.83 -3.06
CA GLY A 51 10.34 14.47 -4.37
C GLY A 51 9.74 13.60 -5.48
N ILE A 52 9.39 12.34 -5.20
CA ILE A 52 8.83 11.44 -6.22
C ILE A 52 7.38 11.82 -6.52
N THR A 53 7.08 12.04 -7.80
CA THR A 53 5.71 12.21 -8.30
C THR A 53 4.99 10.87 -8.21
N ARG A 54 3.96 10.78 -7.37
CA ARG A 54 3.11 9.60 -7.24
C ARG A 54 2.02 9.62 -8.29
N GLU A 55 1.83 8.50 -8.99
CA GLU A 55 0.75 8.32 -9.97
C GLU A 55 -0.62 8.26 -9.29
N HIS A 56 -0.67 7.63 -8.11
CA HIS A 56 -1.87 7.55 -7.27
C HIS A 56 -1.71 8.47 -6.05
N PRO A 57 -2.68 9.36 -5.76
CA PRO A 57 -2.56 10.31 -4.66
C PRO A 57 -2.66 9.66 -3.27
N LEU A 58 -3.18 8.43 -3.16
CA LEU A 58 -3.20 7.63 -1.94
C LEU A 58 -2.69 6.20 -2.22
N GLU A 59 -1.76 5.74 -1.40
CA GLU A 59 -1.22 4.39 -1.44
C GLU A 59 -1.45 3.71 -0.09
N ILE A 60 -1.97 2.48 -0.13
CA ILE A 60 -2.26 1.65 1.05
C ILE A 60 -1.57 0.31 0.86
N ASN A 61 -0.59 0.03 1.72
CA ASN A 61 0.07 -1.26 1.80
C ASN A 61 -0.42 -1.99 3.06
N ALA A 62 -0.76 -3.26 2.92
CA ALA A 62 -1.23 -4.10 4.01
C ALA A 62 -0.40 -5.39 4.10
N VAL A 63 -0.03 -5.79 5.32
CA VAL A 63 0.72 -7.02 5.59
C VAL A 63 0.27 -7.63 6.91
N VAL A 64 0.22 -8.96 6.99
CA VAL A 64 0.07 -9.65 8.27
C VAL A 64 1.46 -9.95 8.83
N PHE A 65 1.74 -9.41 10.01
CA PHE A 65 2.97 -9.63 10.75
C PHE A 65 2.67 -9.88 12.23
N ARG A 66 3.24 -10.95 12.77
CA ARG A 66 2.99 -11.56 14.08
C ARG A 66 1.50 -11.76 14.35
N GLY A 67 0.79 -12.29 13.36
CA GLY A 67 -0.66 -12.49 13.41
C GLY A 67 -1.49 -11.20 13.49
N LYS A 68 -0.88 -10.04 13.25
CA LYS A 68 -1.57 -8.74 13.25
C LYS A 68 -1.52 -8.11 11.87
N LEU A 69 -2.66 -7.57 11.43
CA LEU A 69 -2.73 -6.77 10.22
C LEU A 69 -2.11 -5.40 10.48
N ALA A 70 -1.02 -5.09 9.78
CA ALA A 70 -0.43 -3.76 9.71
C ALA A 70 -0.82 -3.10 8.39
N ILE A 71 -1.24 -1.84 8.46
CA ILE A 71 -1.59 -1.01 7.31
C ILE A 71 -0.69 0.22 7.34
N GLN A 72 -0.01 0.47 6.23
CA GLN A 72 0.77 1.67 6.01
C GLN A 72 0.13 2.48 4.90
N THR A 73 -0.18 3.74 5.20
CA THR A 73 -0.78 4.67 4.25
C THR A 73 0.20 5.78 3.93
N THR A 74 0.38 6.05 2.64
CA THR A 74 1.18 7.17 2.15
C THR A 74 0.32 8.00 1.21
N TYR A 75 0.40 9.31 1.32
CA TYR A 75 -0.42 10.21 0.51
C TYR A 75 0.41 11.34 -0.09
N ASN A 76 -0.08 11.89 -1.20
CA ASN A 76 0.47 13.10 -1.77
C ASN A 76 0.06 14.31 -0.92
N THR A 77 1.02 14.95 -0.27
CA THR A 77 0.79 16.10 0.62
C THR A 77 0.30 17.36 -0.08
N ARG A 78 0.31 17.40 -1.43
CA ARG A 78 -0.35 18.47 -2.21
C ARG A 78 -1.85 18.22 -2.39
N ALA A 79 -2.31 16.98 -2.22
CA ALA A 79 -3.69 16.57 -2.39
C ALA A 79 -4.42 16.38 -1.05
N TYR A 80 -3.70 15.92 -0.03
CA TYR A 80 -4.24 15.64 1.30
C TYR A 80 -3.33 16.17 2.40
N SER A 81 -3.91 16.43 3.58
CA SER A 81 -3.20 16.72 4.83
C SER A 81 -3.64 15.74 5.89
N GLU A 82 -2.76 15.45 6.85
CA GLU A 82 -3.13 14.78 8.09
C GLU A 82 -3.83 15.80 8.99
N ASP A 83 -5.02 15.46 9.47
CA ASP A 83 -5.68 16.21 10.54
C ASP A 83 -4.97 15.84 11.85
N VAL A 84 -4.38 16.85 12.49
CA VAL A 84 -3.63 16.71 13.76
C VAL A 84 -4.50 17.11 14.93
#